data_AF-A0AAV4J3Q9-F1
#
_entry.id   AF-A0AAV4J3Q9-F1
#
_cell.length_a   1.000
_cell.length_b   1.000
_cell.length_c   1.000
_cell.angle_alpha   90.00
_cell.angle_beta   90.00
_cell.angle_gamma   90.00
#
_symmetry.space_group_name_H-M   'P 1'
#
loop_
_entity.id
_entity.type
_entity.pdbx_description
1 polymer ?
#
loop_
_entity_poly.entity_id
_entity_poly.type
_entity_poly.pdbx_seq_one_letter_code
_entity_poly.pdbx_strand_id
1 'polypeptide(L)'
;MVGVDFDNELNITSKEKILVRRLLSRYERQGKEGRPVVNTSDAVRVNFGLSLIQILDVDVKNQILKTNIWYEYVSTIWIQLLTFLLQNI
;
A
#
# COMPACT_ATOMS: atom_id res chain seq x y z
N MET A 1 18.14 11.83 -23.35
CA MET A 1 17.69 11.28 -22.05
C MET A 1 18.79 11.60 -21.06
N VAL A 2 18.64 12.69 -20.30
CA VAL A 2 19.65 13.12 -19.33
C VAL A 2 19.47 12.27 -18.09
N GLY A 3 20.45 11.41 -17.80
CA GLY A 3 20.60 10.80 -16.48
C GLY A 3 20.82 11.95 -15.51
N VAL A 4 19.81 12.22 -14.71
CA VAL A 4 19.88 13.28 -13.72
C VAL A 4 20.55 12.65 -12.49
N ASP A 5 21.88 12.77 -12.45
CA ASP A 5 22.67 12.50 -11.25
C ASP A 5 22.34 13.60 -10.23
N PHE A 6 21.47 13.26 -9.28
CA PHE A 6 21.01 14.16 -8.22
C PHE A 6 21.78 13.98 -6.91
N ASP A 7 22.86 13.21 -6.93
CA ASP A 7 23.57 12.78 -5.73
C ASP A 7 24.53 13.86 -5.21
N ASN A 8 24.71 14.95 -5.97
CA ASN A 8 25.77 15.93 -5.75
C ASN A 8 25.31 17.29 -5.23
N GLU A 9 24.20 17.37 -4.50
CA GLU A 9 23.92 18.57 -3.71
C GLU A 9 23.17 18.25 -2.40
N LEU A 10 23.81 18.61 -1.28
CA LEU A 10 23.34 18.62 0.12
C LEU A 10 23.61 17.37 0.98
N ASN A 11 24.86 17.36 1.44
CA ASN A 11 25.32 17.07 2.80
C ASN A 11 24.20 17.09 3.86
N ILE A 12 23.93 15.91 4.46
CA ILE A 12 22.88 15.55 5.44
C ILE A 12 21.43 15.61 4.92
N THR A 13 21.13 14.83 3.89
CA THR A 13 19.74 14.41 3.63
C THR A 13 19.41 13.16 4.44
N SER A 14 18.33 13.20 5.24
CA SER A 14 17.84 12.05 6.03
C SER A 14 17.74 10.79 5.16
N LYS A 15 18.29 9.66 5.65
CA LYS A 15 18.23 8.36 4.96
C LYS A 15 16.80 7.93 4.67
N GLU A 16 15.86 8.28 5.55
CA GLU A 16 14.43 8.06 5.34
C GLU A 16 13.92 8.78 4.08
N LYS A 17 14.29 10.06 3.92
CA LYS A 17 13.89 10.85 2.75
C LYS A 17 14.41 10.25 1.45
N ILE A 18 15.64 9.73 1.47
CA ILE A 18 16.25 9.05 0.32
C ILE A 18 15.50 7.75 0.03
N LEU A 19 15.21 6.95 1.05
CA LEU A 19 14.49 5.69 0.92
C LEU A 19 13.08 5.91 0.35
N VAL A 20 12.33 6.84 0.93
CA VAL A 20 10.98 7.20 0.47
C VAL A 20 11.00 7.62 -0.99
N ARG A 21 11.93 8.52 -1.38
CA ARG A 21 12.09 8.93 -2.77
C ARG A 21 12.36 7.73 -3.68
N ARG A 22 13.31 6.87 -3.33
CA ARG A 22 13.69 5.70 -4.13
C ARG A 22 12.52 4.71 -4.31
N LEU A 23 11.73 4.48 -3.26
CA LEU A 23 10.55 3.61 -3.33
C LEU A 23 9.46 4.21 -4.23
N LEU A 24 9.19 5.51 -4.10
CA LEU A 24 8.15 6.19 -4.87
C LEU A 24 8.49 6.39 -6.34
N SER A 25 9.76 6.66 -6.70
CA SER A 25 10.18 6.81 -8.10
C SER A 25 9.97 5.57 -8.96
N ARG A 26 9.85 4.38 -8.35
CA ARG A 26 9.46 3.16 -9.09
C ARG A 26 7.98 3.18 -9.46
N TYR A 27 7.10 3.56 -8.53
CA TYR A 27 5.66 3.68 -8.78
C TYR A 27 5.32 4.79 -9.76
N GLU A 28 6.04 5.92 -9.71
CA GLU A 28 5.85 7.02 -10.67
C GLU A 28 6.13 6.60 -12.11
N ARG A 29 7.15 5.75 -12.33
CA ARG A 29 7.52 5.25 -13.66
C ARG A 29 6.62 4.14 -14.16
N GLN A 30 6.17 3.25 -13.28
CA GLN A 30 5.36 2.07 -13.65
C GLN A 30 3.86 2.36 -13.70
N GLY A 31 3.43 3.51 -13.17
CA GLY A 31 2.03 3.84 -12.99
C GLY A 31 1.56 3.50 -11.58
N LYS A 32 0.68 4.37 -11.03
CA LYS A 32 0.06 4.17 -9.72
C LYS A 32 -1.16 3.26 -9.77
N GLU A 33 -1.66 3.01 -10.99
CA GLU A 33 -2.84 2.20 -11.25
C GLU A 33 -2.40 0.77 -11.58
N GLY A 34 -3.03 -0.21 -10.93
CA GLY A 34 -2.78 -1.62 -11.18
C GLY A 34 -2.34 -2.39 -9.93
N ARG A 35 -2.29 -3.71 -10.09
CA ARG A 35 -1.90 -4.64 -9.01
C ARG A 35 -0.38 -4.56 -8.80
N PRO A 36 0.11 -4.41 -7.55
CA PRO A 36 1.54 -4.34 -7.26
C PRO A 36 2.18 -5.74 -7.30
N VAL A 37 2.15 -6.39 -8.46
CA VAL A 37 2.72 -7.73 -8.70
C VAL A 37 3.84 -7.65 -9.72
N VAL A 38 4.87 -8.48 -9.55
CA VAL A 38 5.94 -8.62 -10.54
C VAL A 38 5.50 -9.57 -11.66
N ASN A 39 4.83 -10.66 -11.30
CA ASN A 39 4.26 -11.61 -12.23
C ASN A 39 2.75 -11.37 -12.36
N THR A 40 2.25 -11.30 -13.59
CA THR A 40 0.83 -11.07 -13.89
C THR A 40 -0.08 -12.21 -13.45
N SER A 41 0.49 -13.41 -13.27
CA SER A 41 -0.22 -14.61 -12.81
C SER A 41 -0.48 -14.62 -11.30
N ASP A 42 0.21 -13.76 -10.53
CA ASP A 42 0.09 -13.74 -9.07
C ASP A 42 -1.20 -13.05 -8.62
N ALA A 43 -1.87 -13.64 -7.63
CA ALA A 43 -3.07 -13.09 -7.03
C ALA A 43 -2.72 -12.19 -5.83
N VAL A 44 -3.31 -10.98 -5.80
CA VAL A 44 -3.22 -10.08 -4.64
C VAL A 44 -4.29 -10.48 -3.63
N ARG A 45 -3.88 -10.97 -2.46
CA ARG A 45 -4.80 -11.27 -1.35
C ARG A 45 -4.83 -10.11 -0.36
N VAL A 46 -6.03 -9.59 -0.12
CA VAL A 46 -6.31 -8.50 0.82
C VAL A 46 -7.12 -9.06 1.98
N ASN A 47 -6.56 -8.95 3.18
CA ASN A 47 -7.30 -9.21 4.41
C ASN A 47 -8.00 -7.91 4.80
N PHE A 48 -9.32 -7.95 4.90
CA PHE A 48 -10.16 -6.79 5.19
C PHE A 48 -10.88 -6.98 6.52
N GLY A 49 -10.78 -5.99 7.40
CA GLY A 49 -11.39 -5.97 8.72
C GLY A 49 -12.23 -4.71 8.92
N LEU A 50 -13.35 -4.87 9.62
CA LEU A 50 -14.25 -3.78 9.99
C LEU A 50 -14.54 -3.82 11.48
N SER A 51 -14.51 -2.65 12.11
CA SER A 51 -14.88 -2.45 13.50
C SER A 51 -15.99 -1.40 13.57
N LEU A 52 -17.19 -1.84 13.95
CA LEU A 52 -18.32 -0.94 14.16
C LEU A 52 -18.07 -0.08 15.39
N ILE A 53 -18.18 1.24 15.22
CA ILE A 53 -18.11 2.18 16.33
C ILE A 53 -19.50 2.54 16.81
N GLN A 54 -20.36 3.00 15.90
CA GLN A 54 -21.68 3.47 16.25
C GLN A 54 -22.67 3.37 15.08
N ILE A 55 -23.95 3.14 15.39
CA ILE A 55 -25.07 3.32 14.47
C ILE A 55 -25.60 4.75 14.61
N LEU A 56 -25.61 5.49 13.49
CA LEU A 56 -26.04 6.89 13.44
C LEU A 56 -27.54 7.01 13.18
N ASP A 57 -28.05 6.21 12.23
CA ASP A 57 -29.43 6.32 11.73
C ASP A 57 -29.84 5.02 11.01
N VAL A 58 -31.12 4.67 11.10
CA VAL A 58 -31.71 3.50 10.46
C VAL A 58 -33.02 3.91 9.80
N ASP A 59 -33.04 3.88 8.47
CA ASP A 59 -34.24 4.06 7.68
C ASP A 59 -34.68 2.71 7.11
N VAL A 60 -35.61 2.06 7.82
CA VAL A 60 -36.14 0.74 7.45
C VAL A 60 -36.97 0.81 6.18
N LYS A 61 -37.67 1.93 5.94
CA LYS A 61 -38.52 2.08 4.75
C LYS A 61 -37.68 2.14 3.48
N ASN A 62 -36.51 2.76 3.55
CA ASN A 62 -35.58 2.87 2.43
C ASN A 62 -34.41 1.88 2.48
N GLN A 63 -34.34 1.00 3.49
CA GLN A 63 -33.25 0.05 3.71
C GLN A 63 -31.86 0.70 3.84
N ILE A 64 -31.80 1.90 4.45
CA ILE A 64 -30.55 2.63 4.63
C ILE A 64 -30.11 2.52 6.08
N LEU A 65 -28.88 2.08 6.28
CA LEU A 65 -28.20 2.05 7.56
C LEU A 65 -26.99 2.98 7.50
N LYS A 66 -26.93 3.98 8.37
CA LYS A 66 -25.78 4.88 8.50
C LYS A 66 -25.01 4.49 9.76
N THR A 67 -23.75 4.10 9.61
CA THR A 67 -22.87 3.74 10.73
C THR A 67 -21.51 4.39 10.60
N ASN A 68 -20.91 4.74 11.73
CA ASN A 68 -19.49 5.05 11.82
C ASN A 68 -18.72 3.74 12.07
N ILE A 69 -17.71 3.48 11.24
CA ILE A 69 -16.87 2.29 11.32
C ILE A 69 -15.39 2.69 11.17
N TRP A 70 -14.52 1.94 11.83
CA TRP A 70 -13.13 1.84 11.40
C TRP A 70 -12.98 0.68 10.43
N TYR A 71 -12.27 0.90 9.35
CA TYR A 71 -11.89 -0.15 8.41
C TYR A 71 -10.37 -0.29 8.40
N GLU A 72 -9.91 -1.52 8.30
CA GLU A 72 -8.49 -1.84 8.15
C GLU A 72 -8.33 -2.83 6.99
N TYR A 73 -7.26 -2.68 6.23
CA TYR A 73 -6.88 -3.65 5.23
C TYR A 73 -5.38 -3.86 5.20
N VAL A 74 -4.97 -5.11 5.03
CA VAL A 74 -3.57 -5.50 4.85
C VAL A 74 -3.46 -6.36 3.60
N SER A 75 -2.60 -5.95 2.67
CA SER A 75 -2.20 -6.78 1.54
C SER A 75 -1.08 -7.72 1.96
N THR A 76 -1.25 -9.01 1.67
CA THR A 76 -0.32 -10.07 2.10
C THR A 76 0.93 -10.19 1.22
N ILE A 77 1.10 -9.36 0.19
CA ILE A 77 2.26 -9.40 -0.71
C ILE A 77 3.59 -9.31 0.03
N TRP A 78 3.67 -8.46 1.05
CA TRP A 78 4.88 -8.32 1.86
C TRP A 78 5.13 -9.53 2.77
N ILE A 79 4.06 -10.20 3.22
CA ILE A 79 4.15 -11.43 4.02
C ILE A 79 4.63 -12.58 3.14
N GLN A 80 4.17 -12.67 1.89
CA GLN A 80 4.67 -13.66 0.93
C GLN A 80 6.17 -13.47 0.66
N LEU A 81 6.63 -12.23 0.50
CA LEU A 81 8.06 -11.92 0.35
C LEU A 81 8.87 -12.34 1.58
N LEU A 82 8.37 -12.09 2.79
CA LEU A 82 9.01 -12.52 4.03
C LEU A 82 9.05 -14.07 4.13
N THR A 83 7.96 -14.75 3.79
CA THR A 83 7.89 -16.22 3.83
C THR A 83 8.88 -16.84 2.84
N PHE A 84 9.02 -16.26 1.65
CA PHE A 84 10.00 -16.68 0.64
C PHE A 84 11.45 -16.50 1.13
N LEU A 85 11.77 -15.37 1.77
CA LEU A 85 13.11 -15.12 2.30
C LEU A 85 13.46 -16.06 3.46
N LEU A 86 12.50 -16.37 4.34
CA LEU A 86 12.70 -17.31 5.45
C LEU A 86 12.84 -18.77 5.01
N GLN A 87 12.36 -19.13 3.82
CA GLN A 87 12.54 -20.47 3.24
C GLN A 87 13.89 -20.68 2.55
N ASN A 88 14.68 -19.60 2.36
CA ASN A 88 15.96 -19.62 1.64
C ASN A 88 17.16 -19.23 2.53
N ILE A 89 17.00 -19.35 3.86
CA ILE A 89 18.08 -19.24 4.86
C ILE A 89 18.24 -20.59 5.56
#